data_AF-A0A953B8S3-F1
#
_entry.id   AF-A0A953B8S3-F1
#
_cell.length_a   1.000
_cell.length_b   1.000
_cell.length_c   1.000
_cell.angle_alpha   90.00
_cell.angle_beta   90.00
_cell.angle_gamma   90.00
#
_symmetry.space_group_name_H-M   'P 1'
#
loop_
_entity.id
_entity.type
_entity.pdbx_description
1 polymer ?
#
loop_
_entity_poly.entity_id
_entity_poly.type
_entity_poly.pdbx_seq_one_letter_code
_entity_poly.pdbx_strand_id
1 'polypeptide(L)' 'GGDVEVKYELTKGSKATHVHCFVDGEYQKGWKGTVKGMSPGTREIKLVAADKDHETLAAESAIKVEVQ' A
#
# COMPACT_ATOMS: atom_id res chain seq x y z
N GLY A 1 -16.21 -8.84 4.98
CA GLY A 1 -15.40 -7.65 5.25
C GLY A 1 -14.26 -8.09 6.11
N GLY A 2 -13.02 -7.82 5.71
CA GLY A 2 -11.86 -8.54 6.24
C GLY A 2 -10.58 -7.73 6.31
N ASP A 3 -9.61 -8.27 7.03
CA ASP A 3 -8.27 -7.71 7.12
C ASP A 3 -7.38 -8.39 6.08
N VAL A 4 -6.60 -7.59 5.35
CA VAL A 4 -5.67 -8.07 4.32
C VAL A 4 -4.26 -7.70 4.72
N GLU A 5 -3.44 -8.71 5.00
CA GLU A 5 -2.00 -8.56 5.17
C GLU A 5 -1.31 -8.44 3.81
N VAL A 6 -0.52 -7.39 3.64
CA VAL A 6 0.25 -7.14 2.43
C VAL A 6 1.73 -7.31 2.76
N LYS A 7 2.36 -8.25 2.08
CA LYS A 7 3.80 -8.44 2.10
C LYS A 7 4.40 -7.77 0.88
N TYR A 8 5.47 -7.03 1.09
CA TYR A 8 6.20 -6.36 0.02
C TYR A 8 7.69 -6.38 0.33
N GLU A 9 8.48 -6.25 -0.72
CA GLU A 9 9.91 -5.98 -0.62
C GLU A 9 10.16 -4.60 -1.23
N LEU A 10 10.86 -3.74 -0.50
CA LEU A 10 11.29 -2.44 -1.00
C LEU A 10 12.81 -2.46 -1.17
N THR A 11 13.27 -2.39 -2.41
CA THR A 11 14.67 -2.12 -2.70
C THR A 11 14.96 -0.64 -2.40
N LYS A 12 15.58 -0.38 -1.25
CA LYS A 12 15.95 0.98 -0.84
C LYS A 12 17.15 1.45 -1.67
N GLY A 13 16.86 2.16 -2.77
CA GLY A 13 17.85 2.94 -3.51
C GLY A 13 18.26 4.20 -2.75
N SER A 14 18.76 5.23 -3.44
CA SER A 14 19.22 6.46 -2.80
C SER A 14 18.11 7.32 -2.17
N LYS A 15 16.86 7.16 -2.62
CA LYS A 15 15.72 8.03 -2.24
C LYS A 15 14.62 7.32 -1.46
N ALA A 16 14.33 6.05 -1.78
CA ALA A 16 13.20 5.33 -1.18
C ALA A 16 13.51 4.90 0.26
N THR A 17 12.67 5.31 1.21
CA THR A 17 12.84 4.99 2.64
C THR A 17 11.76 4.08 3.18
N HIS A 18 10.52 4.26 2.72
CA HIS A 18 9.34 3.48 3.08
C HIS A 18 8.33 3.46 1.91
N VAL A 19 7.16 2.86 2.12
CA VAL A 19 6.06 2.86 1.15
C VAL A 19 4.80 3.46 1.75
N HIS A 20 4.01 4.11 0.92
CA HIS A 20 2.65 4.54 1.18
C HIS A 20 1.68 3.51 0.62
N CYS A 21 0.63 3.19 1.37
CA CYS A 21 -0.42 2.27 0.95
C CYS A 21 -1.68 3.04 0.58
N PHE A 22 -2.33 2.63 -0.50
CA PHE A 22 -3.59 3.16 -0.98
C PHE A 22 -4.54 2.01 -1.25
N VAL A 23 -5.80 2.18 -0.86
CA VAL A 23 -6.88 1.22 -1.13
C VAL A 23 -7.89 1.92 -2.02
N ASP A 24 -8.14 1.39 -3.21
CA ASP A 24 -9.02 2.02 -4.21
C ASP A 24 -8.67 3.51 -4.47
N GLY A 25 -7.39 3.87 -4.34
CA GLY A 25 -6.89 5.25 -4.47
C GLY A 25 -6.87 6.07 -3.19
N GLU A 26 -7.45 5.58 -2.08
CA GLU A 26 -7.48 6.28 -0.80
C GLU A 26 -6.25 5.97 0.05
N TYR A 27 -5.52 7.01 0.46
CA TYR A 27 -4.31 6.87 1.29
C TYR A 27 -4.60 6.31 2.68
N GLN A 28 -3.91 5.23 3.03
CA GLN A 28 -4.03 4.55 4.32
C GLN A 28 -3.00 5.11 5.31
N LYS A 29 -3.38 6.21 5.98
CA LYS A 29 -2.50 6.86 6.96
C LYS A 29 -2.13 5.93 8.11
N GLY A 30 -0.84 5.83 8.41
CA GLY A 30 -0.33 5.02 9.53
C GLY A 30 -0.37 3.52 9.28
N TRP A 31 -0.55 3.10 8.02
CA TRP A 31 -0.51 1.70 7.63
C TRP A 31 0.83 1.03 7.95
N LYS A 32 0.78 -0.21 8.46
CA LYS A 32 1.95 -0.98 8.93
C LYS A 32 1.97 -2.41 8.38
N GLY A 33 1.45 -2.62 7.17
CA GLY A 33 1.44 -3.92 6.50
C GLY A 33 0.06 -4.58 6.39
N THR A 34 -0.90 -4.24 7.26
CA THR A 34 -2.27 -4.80 7.20
C THR A 34 -3.28 -3.70 6.93
N VAL A 35 -4.12 -3.89 5.91
CA VAL A 35 -5.32 -3.09 5.69
C VAL A 35 -6.46 -3.73 6.45
N LYS A 36 -7.10 -2.98 7.35
CA LYS A 36 -8.16 -3.51 8.22
C LYS A 36 -9.54 -3.12 7.74
N GLY A 37 -10.53 -3.98 7.99
CA GLY A 37 -11.94 -3.66 7.74
C GLY A 37 -12.27 -3.40 6.28
N MET A 38 -11.60 -4.06 5.34
CA MET A 38 -11.90 -3.93 3.92
C MET A 38 -13.32 -4.43 3.63
N SER A 39 -14.07 -3.68 2.83
CA SER A 39 -15.39 -4.07 2.37
C SER A 39 -15.31 -5.26 1.40
N PRO A 40 -16.33 -6.15 1.38
CA PRO A 40 -16.41 -7.23 0.39
C PRO A 40 -16.36 -6.73 -1.05
N GLY A 41 -15.81 -7.57 -1.93
CA GLY A 41 -15.68 -7.32 -3.37
C GLY A 41 -14.23 -7.13 -3.82
N THR A 42 -14.06 -6.86 -5.12
CA THR A 42 -12.74 -6.61 -5.72
C THR A 42 -12.24 -5.23 -5.30
N ARG A 43 -11.14 -5.18 -4.55
CA ARG A 43 -10.47 -3.95 -4.11
C ARG A 43 -9.06 -3.89 -4.70
N GLU A 44 -8.60 -2.70 -5.05
CA GLU A 44 -7.20 -2.46 -5.43
C GLU A 44 -6.40 -2.03 -4.20
N ILE A 45 -5.25 -2.66 -4.00
CA ILE A 45 -4.23 -2.20 -3.05
C ILE A 45 -3.02 -1.77 -3.86
N LYS A 46 -2.64 -0.50 -3.72
CA LYS A 46 -1.45 0.08 -4.35
C LYS A 46 -0.44 0.50 -3.30
N LEU A 47 0.81 0.09 -3.49
CA LEU A 47 1.94 0.56 -2.72
C LEU A 47 2.79 1.48 -3.59
N VAL A 48 3.14 2.65 -3.06
CA VAL A 48 3.99 3.65 -3.74
C VAL A 48 5.20 3.90 -2.85
N ALA A 49 6.41 3.79 -3.39
CA ALA A 49 7.61 4.13 -2.64
C ALA A 49 7.60 5.61 -2.27
N ALA A 50 8.09 5.93 -1.07
CA ALA A 50 8.17 7.31 -0.58
C ALA A 50 9.55 7.58 0.02
N ASP A 51 9.98 8.83 -0.03
CA ASP A 51 11.21 9.28 0.62
C ASP A 51 10.97 9.67 2.10
N LYS A 52 11.99 10.22 2.76
CA LYS A 52 11.93 10.62 4.17
C LYS A 52 10.98 11.80 4.43
N ASP A 53 10.69 12.58 3.40
CA ASP A 53 9.88 13.80 3.45
C ASP A 53 8.41 13.50 3.07
N HIS A 54 8.06 12.21 2.96
CA HIS A 54 6.73 11.70 2.57
C HIS A 54 6.34 12.03 1.12
N GLU A 55 7.31 12.37 0.26
CA GLU A 55 7.05 12.54 -1.16
C GLU A 55 7.02 11.17 -1.86
N THR A 56 5.98 10.96 -2.68
CA THR A 56 5.84 9.73 -3.46
C THR A 56 6.83 9.70 -4.62
N LEU A 57 7.45 8.55 -4.84
CA LEU A 57 8.37 8.27 -5.94
C LEU A 57 7.64 7.53 -7.06
N ALA A 58 8.27 7.46 -8.24
CA ALA A 58 7.69 6.78 -9.40
C ALA A 58 7.57 5.25 -9.26
N ALA A 59 8.26 4.64 -8.30
CA ALA A 59 8.19 3.21 -8.09
C ALA A 59 6.91 2.85 -7.33
N GLU A 60 6.02 2.10 -8.00
CA GLU A 60 4.75 1.64 -7.44
C GLU A 60 4.44 0.20 -7.86
N SER A 61 3.55 -0.44 -7.11
CA SER A 61 2.98 -1.75 -7.45
C SER A 61 1.53 -1.81 -6.98
N ALA A 62 0.66 -2.41 -7.79
CA ALA A 62 -0.76 -2.55 -7.48
C ALA A 62 -1.22 -3.99 -7.66
N ILE A 63 -2.04 -4.46 -6.73
CA ILE A 63 -2.69 -5.77 -6.79
C ILE A 63 -4.19 -5.61 -6.62
N LYS A 64 -4.95 -6.51 -7.25
CA LYS A 64 -6.38 -6.66 -6.99
C LYS A 64 -6.59 -7.84 -6.06
N VAL A 65 -7.35 -7.61 -4.99
CA VAL A 65 -7.73 -8.63 -4.03
C VAL A 65 -9.24 -8.76 -4.00
N GLU A 66 -9.73 -9.99 -3.87
CA GLU A 66 -11.15 -10.25 -3.67
C GLU A 66 -11.38 -10.49 -2.18
N VAL A 67 -12.12 -9.58 -1.55
CA VAL A 67 -12.48 -9.67 -0.14
C VAL A 67 -13.85 -10.34 -0.03
N GLN A 68 -13.94 -11.39 0.79
CA GLN A 68 -15.20 -12.09 1.08
C GLN A 68 -15.98 -11.42 2.21
#